data_AF-A0A139WQ07-F1
#
_entry.id   AF-A0A139WQ07-F1
#
_cell.length_a   1.000
_cell.length_b   1.000
_cell.length_c   1.000
_cell.angle_alpha   90.00
_cell.angle_beta   90.00
_cell.angle_gamma   90.00
#
_symmetry.space_group_name_H-M   'P 1'
#
loop_
_entity.id
_entity.type
_entity.pdbx_description
1 polymer ?
#
loop_
_entity_poly.entity_id
_entity_poly.type
_entity_poly.pdbx_seq_one_letter_code
_entity_poly.pdbx_strand_id
1 'polypeptide(L)'
;MTPSKKQQDKRILVFRGEKVEASYHEEISIYSGNPCIEALPLIKTEDEVIDSLEFYPSFNEKERNFPSHLRLHLTQVVLDIFVPMNFHLDLEQRFSRMIRIGYKARNPVNKMFWQDVKGKVETMRSAKKTSFGQRSLATGFTILGISGVGKSTAVQEILNLYPQVIYHNRYGGQNLTLTQLVWLILECPADGSIKGLCLNFFQALDDILSTNYYEKYGGNGRRTVNEMMPYMALAASNIHLGVLVIDEIQRLTKLNIGGYEKMLDFFGQLINTIGIPVVLVGTYKAWSILGSEFRQIRRGTGQGDFVWDRMQPDDEDWQLLVEALWAYQYVQHPCKLTK
;
A
#
# COMPACT_ATOMS: atom_id res chain seq x y z
N MET A 1 -36.80 -30.00 7.17
CA MET A 1 -36.06 -29.59 5.96
C MET A 1 -35.66 -28.14 6.12
N THR A 2 -34.39 -27.92 6.44
CA THR A 2 -33.79 -26.61 6.72
C THR A 2 -33.36 -25.98 5.39
N PRO A 3 -33.76 -24.74 5.06
CA PRO A 3 -33.02 -23.98 4.06
C PRO A 3 -31.77 -23.42 4.74
N SER A 4 -30.61 -23.85 4.25
CA SER A 4 -29.31 -23.35 4.69
C SER A 4 -29.23 -21.83 4.47
N LYS A 5 -28.77 -21.13 5.51
CA LYS A 5 -28.44 -19.72 5.45
C LYS A 5 -27.36 -19.50 4.39
N LYS A 6 -27.73 -18.85 3.28
CA LYS A 6 -26.81 -18.10 2.43
C LYS A 6 -26.18 -17.00 3.28
N GLN A 7 -25.05 -17.31 3.92
CA GLN A 7 -24.08 -16.30 4.28
C GLN A 7 -23.42 -15.92 2.95
N GLN A 8 -23.95 -14.89 2.29
CA GLN A 8 -23.31 -14.30 1.13
C GLN A 8 -21.90 -13.90 1.57
N ASP A 9 -20.94 -14.61 0.98
CA ASP A 9 -19.52 -14.34 0.98
C ASP A 9 -19.32 -12.88 0.53
N LYS A 10 -19.31 -11.95 1.48
CA LYS A 10 -18.92 -10.55 1.23
C LYS A 10 -17.42 -10.59 1.00
N ARG A 11 -17.01 -11.02 -0.20
CA ARG A 11 -15.64 -10.88 -0.67
C ARG A 11 -15.31 -9.40 -0.63
N ILE A 12 -14.26 -9.05 0.10
CA ILE A 12 -13.76 -7.69 0.05
C ILE A 12 -13.15 -7.56 -1.34
N LEU A 13 -13.51 -6.51 -2.08
CA LEU A 13 -12.80 -6.17 -3.30
C LEU A 13 -11.42 -5.66 -2.88
N VAL A 14 -10.44 -6.56 -2.88
CA VAL A 14 -9.05 -6.24 -2.57
C VAL A 14 -8.33 -6.00 -3.89
N PHE A 15 -7.52 -4.94 -3.93
CA PHE A 15 -6.63 -4.68 -5.06
C PHE A 15 -5.63 -5.83 -5.21
N ARG A 16 -5.52 -6.39 -6.41
CA ARG A 16 -4.69 -7.56 -6.71
C ARG A 16 -3.63 -7.20 -7.71
N GLY A 17 -2.42 -7.68 -7.45
CA GLY A 17 -1.29 -7.58 -8.37
C GLY A 17 -0.81 -8.95 -8.81
N GLU A 18 0.36 -8.95 -9.44
CA GLU A 18 0.99 -10.15 -9.94
C GLU A 18 1.44 -11.10 -8.83
N LYS A 19 1.47 -12.40 -9.12
CA LYS A 19 2.08 -13.42 -8.26
C LYS A 19 3.16 -14.15 -9.04
N VAL A 20 4.36 -14.21 -8.49
CA VAL A 20 5.54 -14.73 -9.18
C VAL A 20 6.31 -15.73 -8.33
N GLU A 21 7.14 -16.55 -8.98
CA GLU A 21 8.19 -17.32 -8.33
C GLU A 21 9.42 -16.43 -8.11
N ALA A 22 10.12 -16.63 -7.00
CA ALA A 22 11.27 -15.82 -6.64
C ALA A 22 12.43 -16.01 -7.62
N SER A 23 12.99 -14.89 -8.07
CA SER A 23 14.27 -14.79 -8.78
C SER A 23 15.16 -13.83 -7.99
N TYR A 24 16.38 -14.23 -7.66
CA TYR A 24 17.22 -13.48 -6.72
C TYR A 24 18.31 -12.68 -7.44
N HIS A 25 18.42 -11.41 -7.09
CA HIS A 25 19.37 -10.47 -7.66
C HIS A 25 20.10 -9.71 -6.56
N GLU A 26 21.43 -9.65 -6.64
CA GLU A 26 22.25 -8.82 -5.76
C GLU A 26 22.63 -7.52 -6.47
N GLU A 27 22.14 -6.39 -5.97
CA GLU A 27 22.40 -5.07 -6.55
C GLU A 27 23.18 -4.16 -5.59
N ILE A 28 22.79 -4.14 -4.31
CA ILE A 28 23.38 -3.26 -3.29
C ILE A 28 23.82 -4.07 -2.08
N SER A 29 25.08 -3.88 -1.67
CA SER A 29 25.73 -4.60 -0.57
C SER A 29 24.99 -4.55 0.78
N ILE A 30 24.25 -3.46 1.08
CA ILE A 30 23.49 -3.33 2.33
C ILE A 30 22.24 -4.22 2.38
N TYR A 31 21.85 -4.84 1.26
CA TYR A 31 20.68 -5.69 1.11
C TYR A 31 21.01 -7.16 0.88
N SER A 32 22.28 -7.48 0.58
CA SER A 32 22.76 -8.85 0.36
C SER A 32 22.47 -9.78 1.54
N GLY A 33 22.24 -11.05 1.22
CA GLY A 33 21.91 -12.12 2.16
C GLY A 33 20.47 -12.10 2.65
N ASN A 34 19.57 -11.33 2.00
CA ASN A 34 18.15 -11.28 2.37
C ASN A 34 17.26 -11.67 1.18
N PRO A 35 16.67 -12.88 1.20
CA PRO A 35 15.86 -13.37 0.09
C PRO A 35 14.63 -12.51 -0.19
N CYS A 36 14.06 -11.83 0.83
CA CYS A 36 12.89 -10.98 0.63
C CYS A 36 13.23 -9.64 -0.04
N ILE A 37 14.50 -9.22 -0.03
CA ILE A 37 14.95 -8.03 -0.75
C ILE A 37 15.46 -8.42 -2.13
N GLU A 38 16.29 -9.45 -2.21
CA GLU A 38 16.89 -9.90 -3.48
C GLU A 38 15.85 -10.45 -4.46
N ALA A 39 14.67 -10.87 -3.99
CA ALA A 39 13.57 -11.29 -4.85
C ALA A 39 12.71 -10.14 -5.38
N LEU A 40 12.90 -8.91 -4.90
CA LEU A 40 12.20 -7.74 -5.44
C LEU A 40 12.78 -7.39 -6.83
N PRO A 41 12.01 -6.68 -7.68
CA PRO A 41 12.55 -6.08 -8.89
C PRO A 41 13.79 -5.24 -8.63
N LEU A 42 14.65 -5.13 -9.63
CA LEU A 42 15.80 -4.23 -9.59
C LEU A 42 15.35 -2.79 -9.31
N ILE A 43 16.23 -2.00 -8.68
CA ILE A 43 15.95 -0.59 -8.42
C ILE A 43 15.94 0.12 -9.76
N LYS A 44 14.76 0.64 -10.13
CA LYS A 44 14.56 1.36 -11.39
C LYS A 44 15.20 2.75 -11.34
N THR A 45 15.71 3.17 -12.48
CA THR A 45 16.01 4.58 -12.78
C THR A 45 14.71 5.38 -12.92
N GLU A 46 14.79 6.71 -12.87
CA GLU A 46 13.62 7.57 -13.06
C GLU A 46 12.96 7.35 -14.43
N ASP A 47 13.75 7.20 -15.50
CA ASP A 47 13.25 6.92 -16.84
C ASP A 47 12.48 5.58 -16.90
N GLU A 48 13.02 4.52 -16.30
CA GLU A 48 12.34 3.22 -16.25
C GLU A 48 11.04 3.28 -15.42
N VAL A 49 10.98 4.13 -14.39
CA VAL A 49 9.75 4.36 -13.62
C VAL A 49 8.72 5.09 -14.49
N ILE A 50 9.13 6.13 -15.22
CA ILE A 50 8.27 6.86 -16.16
C ILE A 50 7.70 5.89 -17.20
N ASP A 51 8.55 5.14 -17.89
CA ASP A 51 8.17 4.17 -18.92
C ASP A 51 7.21 3.09 -18.39
N SER A 52 7.33 2.73 -17.11
CA SER A 52 6.49 1.71 -16.48
C SER A 52 5.14 2.25 -16.00
N LEU A 53 5.05 3.55 -15.72
CA LEU A 53 3.85 4.20 -15.20
C LEU A 53 3.05 4.87 -16.30
N GLU A 54 3.69 5.32 -17.38
CA GLU A 54 2.99 6.03 -18.44
C GLU A 54 1.96 5.14 -19.14
N PHE A 55 0.78 5.70 -19.35
CA PHE A 55 -0.24 5.04 -20.15
C PHE A 55 -1.00 6.06 -20.98
N TYR A 56 -0.88 5.92 -22.29
CA TYR A 56 -1.53 6.76 -23.28
C TYR A 56 -2.38 5.87 -24.19
N PRO A 57 -3.72 5.85 -24.02
CA PRO A 57 -4.60 5.04 -24.85
C PRO A 57 -4.45 5.36 -26.34
N SER A 58 -4.70 4.37 -27.19
CA SER A 58 -4.67 4.58 -28.63
C SER A 58 -5.71 5.62 -29.05
N PHE A 59 -5.29 6.58 -29.87
CA PHE A 59 -6.17 7.60 -30.43
C PHE A 59 -6.37 7.39 -31.94
N ASN A 60 -7.62 7.40 -32.40
CA ASN A 60 -7.96 7.24 -33.82
C ASN A 60 -8.65 8.49 -34.37
N GLU A 61 -7.93 9.23 -35.21
CA GLU A 61 -8.43 10.49 -35.80
C GLU A 61 -9.74 10.35 -36.59
N LYS A 62 -10.00 9.18 -37.18
CA LYS A 62 -11.22 8.95 -37.97
C LYS A 62 -12.48 9.07 -37.12
N GLU A 63 -12.36 8.83 -35.81
CA GLU A 63 -13.47 8.87 -34.86
C GLU A 63 -13.98 10.31 -34.62
N ARG A 64 -13.20 11.34 -34.99
CA ARG A 64 -13.66 12.74 -35.01
C ARG A 64 -14.87 12.96 -35.93
N ASN A 65 -15.06 12.10 -36.93
CA ASN A 65 -16.17 12.17 -37.88
C ASN A 65 -17.42 11.42 -37.39
N PHE A 66 -17.37 10.75 -36.23
CA PHE A 66 -18.55 10.09 -35.69
C PHE A 66 -19.64 11.09 -35.27
N PRO A 67 -20.91 10.66 -35.26
CA PRO A 67 -22.01 11.42 -34.65
C PRO A 67 -21.66 11.91 -33.24
N SER A 68 -22.15 13.09 -32.87
CA SER A 68 -21.82 13.75 -31.60
C SER A 68 -22.08 12.86 -30.38
N HIS A 69 -23.19 12.12 -30.37
CA HIS A 69 -23.53 11.21 -29.27
C HIS A 69 -22.53 10.08 -29.08
N LEU A 70 -21.86 9.60 -30.15
CA LEU A 70 -20.79 8.60 -30.03
C LEU A 70 -19.47 9.23 -29.58
N ARG A 71 -19.14 10.42 -30.07
CA ARG A 71 -17.91 11.15 -29.67
C ARG A 71 -17.88 11.47 -28.17
N LEU A 72 -19.04 11.67 -27.54
CA LEU A 72 -19.14 11.85 -26.09
C LEU A 72 -18.65 10.62 -25.29
N HIS A 73 -18.77 9.41 -25.84
CA HIS A 73 -18.23 8.22 -25.18
C HIS A 73 -16.71 8.14 -25.30
N LEU A 74 -16.14 8.64 -26.40
CA LEU A 74 -14.69 8.64 -26.62
C LEU A 74 -13.94 9.55 -25.65
N THR A 75 -14.60 10.59 -25.09
CA THR A 75 -13.97 11.44 -24.08
C THR A 75 -13.66 10.69 -22.78
N GLN A 76 -14.24 9.51 -22.56
CA GLN A 76 -13.93 8.70 -21.37
C GLN A 76 -12.51 8.13 -21.40
N VAL A 77 -11.87 8.01 -22.58
CA VAL A 77 -10.48 7.52 -22.71
C VAL A 77 -9.49 8.33 -21.88
N VAL A 78 -9.80 9.61 -21.63
CA VAL A 78 -8.91 10.47 -20.83
C VAL A 78 -8.79 10.02 -19.38
N LEU A 79 -9.74 9.21 -18.89
CA LEU A 79 -9.72 8.64 -17.55
C LEU A 79 -8.70 7.51 -17.40
N ASP A 80 -8.29 6.90 -18.52
CA ASP A 80 -7.28 5.85 -18.53
C ASP A 80 -5.87 6.43 -18.58
N ILE A 81 -5.70 7.70 -19.01
CA ILE A 81 -4.39 8.32 -19.18
C ILE A 81 -3.67 8.42 -17.83
N PHE A 82 -2.43 7.95 -17.79
CA PHE A 82 -1.52 8.15 -16.68
C PHE A 82 -0.29 8.91 -17.17
N VAL A 83 -0.11 10.13 -16.65
CA VAL A 83 1.05 10.98 -16.93
C VAL A 83 1.96 10.93 -15.70
N PRO A 84 3.14 10.28 -15.78
CA PRO A 84 4.12 10.32 -14.70
C PRO A 84 4.58 11.76 -14.47
N MET A 85 4.78 12.11 -13.21
CA MET A 85 5.12 13.47 -12.76
C MET A 85 6.14 13.35 -11.64
N ASN A 86 6.81 14.46 -11.29
CA ASN A 86 7.86 14.44 -10.26
C ASN A 86 7.37 13.87 -8.93
N PHE A 87 6.11 14.13 -8.57
CA PHE A 87 5.51 13.61 -7.36
C PHE A 87 5.37 12.07 -7.38
N HIS A 88 5.11 11.46 -8.56
CA HIS A 88 5.05 10.01 -8.72
C HIS A 88 6.43 9.38 -8.48
N LEU A 89 7.49 10.03 -8.98
CA LEU A 89 8.88 9.58 -8.81
C LEU A 89 9.32 9.62 -7.35
N ASP A 90 9.06 10.72 -6.63
CA ASP A 90 9.36 10.80 -5.19
C ASP A 90 8.57 9.73 -4.41
N LEU A 91 7.31 9.48 -4.79
CA LEU A 91 6.49 8.46 -4.14
C LEU A 91 7.01 7.03 -4.41
N GLU A 92 7.42 6.71 -5.65
CA GLU A 92 8.07 5.44 -5.99
C GLU A 92 9.31 5.23 -5.13
N GLN A 93 10.20 6.23 -5.10
CA GLN A 93 11.45 6.12 -4.37
C GLN A 93 11.23 5.90 -2.87
N ARG A 94 10.19 6.52 -2.30
CA ARG A 94 9.79 6.31 -0.89
C ARG A 94 9.35 4.87 -0.65
N PHE A 95 8.49 4.31 -1.51
CA PHE A 95 8.06 2.91 -1.41
C PHE A 95 9.23 1.94 -1.60
N SER A 96 10.07 2.19 -2.61
CA SER A 96 11.28 1.42 -2.93
C SER A 96 12.21 1.28 -1.73
N ARG A 97 12.54 2.40 -1.08
CA ARG A 97 13.37 2.42 0.13
C ARG A 97 12.65 1.79 1.33
N MET A 98 11.37 2.10 1.52
CA MET A 98 10.59 1.64 2.68
C MET A 98 10.44 0.11 2.71
N ILE A 99 10.07 -0.50 1.58
CA ILE A 99 9.88 -1.95 1.47
C ILE A 99 11.21 -2.66 1.79
N ARG A 100 12.31 -2.24 1.15
CA ARG A 100 13.63 -2.84 1.34
C ARG A 100 14.18 -2.67 2.77
N ILE A 101 14.06 -1.47 3.34
CA ILE A 101 14.46 -1.21 4.74
C ILE A 101 13.59 -2.02 5.71
N GLY A 102 12.28 -2.13 5.45
CA GLY A 102 11.35 -2.94 6.23
C GLY A 102 11.74 -4.42 6.25
N TYR A 103 12.25 -4.96 5.14
CA TYR A 103 12.76 -6.32 5.08
C TYR A 103 14.15 -6.49 5.69
N LYS A 104 14.98 -5.45 5.71
CA LYS A 104 16.34 -5.54 6.27
C LYS A 104 16.35 -6.03 7.73
N ALA A 105 15.39 -5.58 8.53
CA ALA A 105 15.20 -6.03 9.91
C ALA A 105 14.44 -7.37 10.04
N ARG A 106 13.93 -7.92 8.94
CA ARG A 106 13.04 -9.09 8.88
C ARG A 106 13.54 -10.13 7.89
N ASN A 107 14.79 -10.55 8.10
CA ASN A 107 15.42 -11.54 7.25
C ASN A 107 15.01 -12.98 7.66
N PRO A 108 14.29 -13.74 6.80
CA PRO A 108 13.78 -15.07 7.14
C PRO A 108 14.86 -16.14 7.31
N VAL A 109 16.05 -15.96 6.71
CA VAL A 109 17.16 -16.91 6.88
C VAL A 109 17.95 -16.68 8.18
N ASN A 110 17.70 -15.55 8.86
CA ASN A 110 18.27 -15.29 10.18
C ASN A 110 17.42 -15.93 11.28
N LYS A 111 18.00 -16.86 12.05
CA LYS A 111 17.31 -17.51 13.18
C LYS A 111 16.82 -16.52 14.25
N MET A 112 17.54 -15.41 14.45
CA MET A 112 17.18 -14.39 15.43
C MET A 112 15.84 -13.73 15.09
N PHE A 113 15.54 -13.55 13.81
CA PHE A 113 14.26 -12.98 13.36
C PHE A 113 13.07 -13.76 13.91
N TRP A 114 13.10 -15.10 13.84
CA TRP A 114 12.00 -15.93 14.33
C TRP A 114 11.88 -15.97 15.85
N GLN A 115 12.99 -15.79 16.58
CA GLN A 115 12.98 -15.62 18.02
C GLN A 115 12.34 -14.28 18.41
N ASP A 116 12.70 -13.21 17.70
CA ASP A 116 12.15 -11.88 17.89
C ASP A 116 10.66 -11.83 17.60
N VAL A 117 10.19 -12.44 16.50
CA VAL A 117 8.75 -12.50 16.16
C VAL A 117 7.95 -13.13 17.29
N LYS A 118 8.41 -14.24 17.87
CA LYS A 118 7.73 -14.90 18.99
C LYS A 118 7.64 -13.98 20.21
N GLY A 119 8.75 -13.36 20.60
CA GLY A 119 8.77 -12.41 21.73
C GLY A 119 7.89 -11.18 21.50
N LYS A 120 7.87 -10.65 20.28
CA LYS A 120 7.02 -9.49 19.89
C LYS A 120 5.54 -9.83 19.95
N VAL A 121 5.13 -10.98 19.41
CA VAL A 121 3.74 -11.47 19.46
C VAL A 121 3.29 -11.72 20.90
N GLU A 122 4.16 -12.27 21.75
CA GLU A 122 3.87 -12.49 23.16
C GLU A 122 3.77 -11.19 23.97
N THR A 123 4.59 -10.19 23.61
CA THR A 123 4.48 -8.84 24.18
C THR A 123 3.12 -8.21 23.83
N MET A 124 2.67 -8.34 22.58
CA MET A 124 1.33 -7.87 22.19
C MET A 124 0.20 -8.60 22.95
N ARG A 125 0.33 -9.91 23.18
CA ARG A 125 -0.66 -10.67 23.97
C ARG A 125 -0.75 -10.20 25.41
N SER A 126 0.39 -9.86 26.02
CA SER A 126 0.42 -9.44 27.42
C SER A 126 0.04 -7.96 27.64
N ALA A 127 -0.22 -7.21 26.56
CA ALA A 127 -0.49 -5.76 26.58
C ALA A 127 0.57 -4.96 27.37
N LYS A 128 1.76 -5.52 27.59
CA LYS A 128 2.85 -4.83 28.26
C LYS A 128 3.40 -3.79 27.29
N LYS A 129 3.48 -2.53 27.76
CA LYS A 129 4.20 -1.50 27.02
C LYS A 129 5.63 -1.98 26.84
N THR A 130 6.05 -2.19 25.59
CA THR A 130 7.47 -2.37 25.26
C THR A 130 8.20 -1.13 25.76
N SER A 131 9.20 -1.32 26.62
CA SER A 131 10.20 -0.28 26.84
C SER A 131 10.81 0.05 25.47
N PHE A 132 10.84 1.34 25.12
CA PHE A 132 11.32 1.90 23.86
C PHE A 132 12.85 1.68 23.66
N GLY A 133 13.30 0.42 23.67
CA GLY A 133 14.73 0.06 23.70
C GLY A 133 15.30 -0.43 22.38
N GLN A 134 14.48 -0.92 21.44
CA GLN A 134 14.93 -1.25 20.09
C GLN A 134 14.36 -0.22 19.10
N ARG A 135 15.25 0.52 18.43
CA ARG A 135 14.87 1.33 17.27
C ARG A 135 14.38 0.38 16.19
N SER A 136 13.07 0.32 15.98
CA SER A 136 12.52 -0.31 14.78
C SER A 136 13.03 0.44 13.55
N LEU A 137 13.57 -0.28 12.58
CA LEU A 137 13.90 0.28 11.27
C LEU A 137 12.65 0.44 10.39
N ALA A 138 11.52 -0.18 10.77
CA ALA A 138 10.30 -0.05 10.01
C ALA A 138 9.80 1.39 10.06
N THR A 139 9.45 1.90 8.90
CA THR A 139 9.13 3.29 8.66
C THR A 139 7.67 3.43 8.23
N GLY A 140 7.10 4.61 8.40
CA GLY A 140 5.78 4.95 7.87
C GLY A 140 5.75 6.41 7.43
N PHE A 141 4.93 6.73 6.44
CA PHE A 141 4.63 8.10 6.04
C PHE A 141 3.14 8.25 5.72
N THR A 142 2.71 9.50 5.60
CA THR A 142 1.34 9.84 5.26
C THR A 142 1.30 10.51 3.89
N ILE A 143 0.29 10.18 3.08
CA ILE A 143 -0.04 10.87 1.84
C ILE A 143 -1.36 11.60 2.04
N LEU A 144 -1.32 12.93 2.01
CA LEU A 144 -2.49 13.79 2.25
C LEU A 144 -2.74 14.70 1.05
N GLY A 145 -4.00 14.89 0.68
CA GLY A 145 -4.37 15.78 -0.43
C GLY A 145 -5.87 15.93 -0.58
N ILE A 146 -6.34 16.69 -1.57
CA ILE A 146 -7.77 16.82 -1.82
C ILE A 146 -8.38 15.50 -2.34
N SER A 147 -9.70 15.34 -2.19
CA SER A 147 -10.41 14.17 -2.76
C SER A 147 -10.35 14.21 -4.28
N GLY A 148 -10.14 13.06 -4.93
CA GLY A 148 -10.09 12.96 -6.39
C GLY A 148 -8.80 13.44 -7.06
N VAL A 149 -7.76 13.83 -6.30
CA VAL A 149 -6.48 14.29 -6.88
C VAL A 149 -5.63 13.17 -7.49
N GLY A 150 -5.96 11.90 -7.23
CA GLY A 150 -5.20 10.75 -7.77
C GLY A 150 -4.37 9.95 -6.75
N LYS A 151 -4.38 10.30 -5.45
CA LYS A 151 -3.61 9.60 -4.39
C LYS A 151 -3.71 8.07 -4.44
N SER A 152 -4.93 7.52 -4.41
CA SER A 152 -5.16 6.08 -4.36
C SER A 152 -4.67 5.40 -5.63
N THR A 153 -4.94 6.00 -6.80
CA THR A 153 -4.44 5.54 -8.10
C THR A 153 -2.91 5.55 -8.15
N ALA A 154 -2.27 6.66 -7.75
CA ALA A 154 -0.82 6.76 -7.73
C ALA A 154 -0.15 5.69 -6.85
N VAL A 155 -0.70 5.43 -5.66
CA VAL A 155 -0.21 4.36 -4.78
C VAL A 155 -0.41 2.99 -5.40
N GLN A 156 -1.55 2.74 -6.05
CA GLN A 156 -1.84 1.47 -6.72
C GLN A 156 -0.87 1.22 -7.89
N GLU A 157 -0.66 2.21 -8.77
CA GLU A 157 0.25 2.09 -9.91
C GLU A 157 1.71 1.90 -9.46
N ILE A 158 2.16 2.65 -8.45
CA ILE A 158 3.51 2.50 -7.91
C ILE A 158 3.71 1.13 -7.26
N LEU A 159 2.73 0.63 -6.50
CA LEU A 159 2.83 -0.70 -5.90
C LEU A 159 2.77 -1.82 -6.96
N ASN A 160 2.07 -1.61 -8.08
CA ASN A 160 2.06 -2.53 -9.21
C ASN A 160 3.42 -2.69 -9.90
N LEU A 161 4.38 -1.77 -9.67
CA LEU A 161 5.76 -1.97 -10.10
C LEU A 161 6.46 -3.14 -9.36
N TYR A 162 5.84 -3.63 -8.27
CA TYR A 162 6.30 -4.75 -7.47
C TYR A 162 5.29 -5.90 -7.57
N PRO A 163 5.72 -7.17 -7.75
CA PRO A 163 4.82 -8.31 -7.62
C PRO A 163 4.11 -8.27 -6.27
N GLN A 164 2.81 -8.54 -6.24
CA GLN A 164 2.07 -8.56 -4.99
C GLN A 164 2.52 -9.73 -4.11
N VAL A 165 2.70 -10.91 -4.72
CA VAL A 165 3.12 -12.13 -4.02
C VAL A 165 4.34 -12.74 -4.69
N ILE A 166 5.32 -13.12 -3.88
CA ILE A 166 6.51 -13.86 -4.31
C ILE A 166 6.55 -15.19 -3.55
N TYR A 167 6.63 -16.29 -4.30
CA TYR A 167 6.80 -17.62 -3.74
C TYR A 167 8.27 -18.02 -3.80
N HIS A 168 8.84 -18.42 -2.67
CA HIS A 168 10.21 -18.88 -2.61
C HIS A 168 10.22 -20.38 -2.36
N ASN A 169 11.12 -21.06 -3.05
CA ASN A 169 11.31 -22.50 -2.92
C ASN A 169 12.74 -22.84 -2.50
N ARG A 170 13.73 -22.07 -2.96
CA ARG A 170 15.15 -22.26 -2.67
C ARG A 170 15.88 -20.93 -2.61
N TYR A 171 16.88 -20.83 -1.74
CA TYR A 171 17.75 -19.66 -1.64
C TYR A 171 19.15 -20.09 -1.16
N GLY A 172 20.21 -19.58 -1.78
CA GLY A 172 21.59 -19.92 -1.40
C GLY A 172 21.90 -21.42 -1.39
N GLY A 173 21.29 -22.19 -2.30
CA GLY A 173 21.43 -23.66 -2.36
C GLY A 173 20.65 -24.45 -1.30
N GLN A 174 19.89 -23.78 -0.43
CA GLN A 174 19.07 -24.40 0.61
C GLN A 174 17.58 -24.31 0.26
N ASN A 175 16.77 -25.24 0.77
CA ASN A 175 15.32 -25.17 0.66
C ASN A 175 14.81 -24.03 1.53
N LEU A 176 14.00 -23.15 0.95
CA LEU A 176 13.40 -22.02 1.62
C LEU A 176 11.96 -21.87 1.12
N THR A 177 11.04 -22.60 1.73
CA THR A 177 9.60 -22.51 1.42
C THR A 177 8.99 -21.36 2.22
N LEU A 178 8.79 -20.21 1.56
CA LEU A 178 8.10 -19.08 2.16
C LEU A 178 7.24 -18.35 1.14
N THR A 179 6.19 -17.73 1.65
CA THR A 179 5.38 -16.77 0.91
C THR A 179 5.76 -15.37 1.37
N GLN A 180 6.01 -14.49 0.41
CA GLN A 180 6.24 -13.07 0.63
C GLN A 180 5.09 -12.29 0.01
N LEU A 181 4.34 -11.55 0.83
CA LEU A 181 3.34 -10.57 0.39
C LEU A 181 4.01 -9.19 0.38
N VAL A 182 4.36 -8.65 -0.78
CA VAL A 182 5.14 -7.40 -0.86
C VAL A 182 4.33 -6.21 -0.38
N TRP A 183 3.05 -6.14 -0.73
CA TRP A 183 2.19 -5.04 -0.34
C TRP A 183 0.75 -5.50 -0.11
N LEU A 184 0.05 -4.78 0.78
CA LEU A 184 -1.38 -4.94 1.00
C LEU A 184 -2.01 -3.55 1.16
N ILE A 185 -3.09 -3.29 0.43
CA ILE A 185 -3.88 -2.06 0.53
C ILE A 185 -5.21 -2.41 1.19
N LEU A 186 -5.54 -1.71 2.27
CA LEU A 186 -6.84 -1.79 2.94
C LEU A 186 -7.44 -0.41 3.04
N GLU A 187 -8.75 -0.30 2.87
CA GLU A 187 -9.46 0.90 3.30
C GLU A 187 -9.63 0.90 4.82
N CYS A 188 -9.49 2.08 5.43
CA CYS A 188 -9.88 2.31 6.81
C CYS A 188 -11.37 1.95 6.97
N PRO A 189 -11.76 1.13 7.96
CA PRO A 189 -13.16 0.73 8.17
C PRO A 189 -14.09 1.95 8.29
N ALA A 190 -15.33 1.81 7.80
CA ALA A 190 -16.31 2.90 7.83
C ALA A 190 -16.66 3.36 9.27
N ASP A 191 -16.61 2.44 10.23
CA ASP A 191 -16.77 2.66 11.66
C ASP A 191 -15.45 3.00 12.38
N GLY A 192 -14.33 3.06 11.65
CA GLY A 192 -12.99 3.33 12.16
C GLY A 192 -12.49 2.31 13.19
N SER A 193 -13.09 1.13 13.29
CA SER A 193 -12.78 0.19 14.38
C SER A 193 -11.55 -0.67 14.08
N ILE A 194 -10.70 -0.88 15.09
CA ILE A 194 -9.56 -1.82 15.00
C ILE A 194 -10.06 -3.23 14.68
N LYS A 195 -11.22 -3.61 15.22
CA LYS A 195 -11.86 -4.91 14.92
C LYS A 195 -12.17 -5.04 13.43
N GLY A 196 -12.81 -4.04 12.84
CA GLY A 196 -13.10 -4.01 11.40
C GLY A 196 -11.82 -4.14 10.59
N LEU A 197 -10.76 -3.43 10.99
CA LEU A 197 -9.48 -3.48 10.28
C LEU A 197 -8.83 -4.86 10.35
N CYS A 198 -8.79 -5.50 11.52
CA CYS A 198 -8.24 -6.86 11.65
C CYS A 198 -9.01 -7.87 10.81
N LEU A 199 -10.35 -7.79 10.79
CA LEU A 199 -11.19 -8.68 10.00
C LEU A 199 -10.97 -8.46 8.49
N ASN A 200 -10.91 -7.20 8.05
CA ASN A 200 -10.60 -6.86 6.66
C ASN A 200 -9.20 -7.36 6.26
N PHE A 201 -8.22 -7.22 7.15
CA PHE A 201 -6.88 -7.75 6.94
C PHE A 201 -6.88 -9.25 6.72
N PHE A 202 -7.47 -10.03 7.63
CA PHE A 202 -7.50 -11.49 7.49
C PHE A 202 -8.26 -11.95 6.25
N GLN A 203 -9.39 -11.30 5.94
CA GLN A 203 -10.16 -11.63 4.75
C GLN A 203 -9.38 -11.29 3.47
N ALA A 204 -8.66 -10.17 3.45
CA ALA A 204 -7.83 -9.82 2.31
C ALA A 204 -6.67 -10.81 2.10
N LEU A 205 -6.07 -11.31 3.17
CA LEU A 205 -5.08 -12.38 3.07
C LEU A 205 -5.69 -13.66 2.51
N ASP A 206 -6.89 -14.04 2.95
CA ASP A 206 -7.57 -15.23 2.44
C ASP A 206 -7.92 -15.09 0.95
N ASP A 207 -8.37 -13.90 0.53
CA ASP A 207 -8.70 -13.61 -0.86
C ASP A 207 -7.47 -13.60 -1.77
N ILE A 208 -6.32 -13.09 -1.30
CA ILE A 208 -5.07 -13.03 -2.05
C ILE A 208 -4.35 -14.38 -2.03
N LEU A 209 -4.20 -15.02 -0.88
CA LEU A 209 -3.32 -16.18 -0.67
C LEU A 209 -4.06 -17.52 -0.62
N SER A 210 -5.40 -17.52 -0.72
CA SER A 210 -6.23 -18.71 -0.59
C SER A 210 -6.04 -19.42 0.77
N THR A 211 -5.91 -18.62 1.83
CA THR A 211 -5.77 -19.07 3.23
C THR A 211 -7.11 -19.07 3.97
N ASN A 212 -7.10 -19.33 5.29
CA ASN A 212 -8.28 -19.31 6.16
C ASN A 212 -8.06 -18.53 7.48
N TYR A 213 -7.27 -17.46 7.42
CA TYR A 213 -6.99 -16.59 8.55
C TYR A 213 -8.24 -15.91 9.11
N TYR A 214 -9.24 -15.57 8.30
CA TYR A 214 -10.47 -14.95 8.80
C TYR A 214 -11.19 -15.87 9.79
N GLU A 215 -11.35 -17.14 9.43
CA GLU A 215 -11.93 -18.15 10.30
C GLU A 215 -11.02 -18.43 11.50
N LYS A 216 -9.74 -18.76 11.25
CA LYS A 216 -8.79 -19.23 12.27
C LYS A 216 -8.38 -18.15 13.26
N TYR A 217 -8.16 -16.93 12.79
CA TYR A 217 -7.64 -15.79 13.56
C TYR A 217 -8.68 -14.74 13.91
N GLY A 218 -9.68 -14.52 13.06
CA GLY A 218 -10.83 -13.66 13.36
C GLY A 218 -11.96 -14.37 14.12
N GLY A 219 -11.97 -15.71 14.15
CA GLY A 219 -13.02 -16.49 14.80
C GLY A 219 -14.41 -16.24 14.18
N ASN A 220 -14.46 -16.02 12.87
CA ASN A 220 -15.66 -15.60 12.15
C ASN A 220 -16.28 -14.31 12.72
N GLY A 221 -15.43 -13.34 13.09
CA GLY A 221 -15.85 -12.06 13.67
C GLY A 221 -16.17 -12.11 15.16
N ARG A 222 -16.04 -13.26 15.83
CA ARG A 222 -16.40 -13.40 17.25
C ARG A 222 -15.29 -12.99 18.21
N ARG A 223 -14.03 -13.01 17.78
CA ARG A 223 -12.91 -12.64 18.64
C ARG A 223 -12.90 -11.15 18.99
N THR A 224 -12.32 -10.86 20.14
CA THR A 224 -12.05 -9.51 20.62
C THR A 224 -10.85 -8.90 19.89
N VAL A 225 -10.72 -7.57 19.94
CA VAL A 225 -9.56 -6.86 19.37
C VAL A 225 -8.25 -7.36 19.99
N ASN A 226 -8.21 -7.51 21.31
CA ASN A 226 -7.03 -7.98 22.05
C ASN A 226 -6.59 -9.40 21.63
N GLU A 227 -7.54 -10.26 21.25
CA GLU A 227 -7.22 -11.57 20.69
C GLU A 227 -6.72 -11.47 19.25
N MET A 228 -7.29 -10.59 18.42
CA MET A 228 -6.96 -10.52 17.00
C MET A 228 -5.64 -9.80 16.70
N MET A 229 -5.28 -8.75 17.44
CA MET A 229 -4.05 -7.98 17.15
C MET A 229 -2.78 -8.86 17.14
N PRO A 230 -2.54 -9.75 18.12
CA PRO A 230 -1.37 -10.63 18.07
C PRO A 230 -1.41 -11.62 16.91
N TYR A 231 -2.61 -12.07 16.47
CA TYR A 231 -2.72 -12.93 15.30
C TYR A 231 -2.49 -12.20 13.99
N MET A 232 -2.93 -10.94 13.88
CA MET A 232 -2.60 -10.09 12.74
C MET A 232 -1.09 -9.90 12.63
N ALA A 233 -0.43 -9.66 13.76
CA ALA A 233 1.03 -9.56 13.81
C ALA A 233 1.74 -10.84 13.36
N LEU A 234 1.27 -11.99 13.86
CA LEU A 234 1.80 -13.29 13.50
C LEU A 234 1.57 -13.59 12.01
N ALA A 235 0.37 -13.35 11.50
CA ALA A 235 0.04 -13.56 10.09
C ALA A 235 0.93 -12.71 9.18
N ALA A 236 1.03 -11.41 9.45
CA ALA A 236 1.86 -10.48 8.68
C ALA A 236 3.36 -10.83 8.73
N SER A 237 3.85 -11.37 9.86
CA SER A 237 5.24 -11.84 9.98
C SER A 237 5.47 -13.11 9.18
N ASN A 238 4.54 -14.08 9.23
CA ASN A 238 4.67 -15.37 8.53
C ASN A 238 4.61 -15.25 7.01
N ILE A 239 3.85 -14.29 6.49
CA ILE A 239 3.76 -14.01 5.04
C ILE A 239 4.76 -12.95 4.59
N HIS A 240 5.65 -12.50 5.48
CA HIS A 240 6.65 -11.47 5.19
C HIS A 240 6.04 -10.22 4.52
N LEU A 241 4.99 -9.66 5.14
CA LEU A 241 4.29 -8.50 4.59
C LEU A 241 5.26 -7.32 4.43
N GLY A 242 5.48 -6.82 3.21
CA GLY A 242 6.46 -5.76 2.93
C GLY A 242 6.00 -4.38 3.37
N VAL A 243 4.79 -3.97 2.97
CA VAL A 243 4.15 -2.72 3.37
C VAL A 243 2.64 -2.88 3.50
N LEU A 244 2.05 -2.22 4.52
CA LEU A 244 0.61 -2.11 4.70
C LEU A 244 0.15 -0.68 4.41
N VAL A 245 -0.65 -0.49 3.37
CA VAL A 245 -1.28 0.80 3.06
C VAL A 245 -2.69 0.83 3.65
N ILE A 246 -2.99 1.89 4.40
CA ILE A 246 -4.33 2.17 4.92
C ILE A 246 -4.86 3.43 4.24
N ASP A 247 -5.78 3.25 3.30
CA ASP A 247 -6.45 4.34 2.60
C ASP A 247 -7.66 4.86 3.37
N GLU A 248 -8.17 6.04 2.98
CA GLU A 248 -9.33 6.68 3.57
C GLU A 248 -9.18 6.98 5.07
N ILE A 249 -7.97 7.31 5.53
CA ILE A 249 -7.67 7.50 6.96
C ILE A 249 -8.47 8.65 7.60
N GLN A 250 -9.00 9.58 6.79
CA GLN A 250 -9.96 10.59 7.26
C GLN A 250 -11.23 9.99 7.88
N ARG A 251 -11.56 8.71 7.65
CA ARG A 251 -12.71 8.05 8.31
C ARG A 251 -12.58 8.08 9.83
N LEU A 252 -11.35 8.07 10.35
CA LEU A 252 -11.08 8.18 11.78
C LEU A 252 -11.49 9.52 12.39
N THR A 253 -11.65 10.59 11.61
CA THR A 253 -12.10 11.90 12.12
C THR A 253 -13.55 11.86 12.60
N LYS A 254 -14.31 10.81 12.27
CA LYS A 254 -15.67 10.59 12.76
C LYS A 254 -15.69 10.00 14.18
N LEU A 255 -14.55 9.55 14.68
CA LEU A 255 -14.42 9.00 16.02
C LEU A 255 -14.18 10.11 17.04
N ASN A 256 -14.58 9.83 18.28
CA ASN A 256 -14.15 10.62 19.43
C ASN A 256 -12.63 10.52 19.62
N ILE A 257 -12.04 11.48 20.35
CA ILE A 257 -10.59 11.61 20.57
C ILE A 257 -9.93 10.28 20.97
N GLY A 258 -10.42 9.65 22.04
CA GLY A 258 -9.88 8.37 22.49
C GLY A 258 -10.16 7.16 21.57
N GLY A 259 -10.96 7.33 20.51
CA GLY A 259 -11.23 6.31 19.50
C GLY A 259 -10.15 6.29 18.41
N TYR A 260 -9.87 7.45 17.79
CA TYR A 260 -8.83 7.51 16.77
C TYR A 260 -7.42 7.37 17.36
N GLU A 261 -7.18 7.84 18.60
CA GLU A 261 -5.89 7.66 19.30
C GLU A 261 -5.54 6.17 19.42
N LYS A 262 -6.49 5.32 19.82
CA LYS A 262 -6.29 3.87 19.90
C LYS A 262 -5.93 3.25 18.55
N MET A 263 -6.49 3.76 17.46
CA MET A 263 -6.19 3.28 16.11
C MET A 263 -4.77 3.68 15.69
N LEU A 264 -4.36 4.92 15.99
CA LEU A 264 -3.00 5.40 15.71
C LEU A 264 -1.95 4.68 16.57
N ASP A 265 -2.25 4.42 17.84
CA ASP A 265 -1.45 3.58 18.72
C ASP A 265 -1.27 2.18 18.13
N PHE A 266 -2.35 1.60 17.60
CA PHE A 266 -2.28 0.30 16.94
C PHE A 266 -1.33 0.31 15.74
N PHE A 267 -1.42 1.31 14.86
CA PHE A 267 -0.45 1.45 13.75
C PHE A 267 0.98 1.64 14.27
N GLY A 268 1.15 2.44 15.33
CA GLY A 268 2.44 2.60 16.00
C GLY A 268 3.00 1.28 16.54
N GLN A 269 2.15 0.40 17.06
CA GLN A 269 2.55 -0.94 17.48
C GLN A 269 2.90 -1.85 16.30
N LEU A 270 2.21 -1.76 15.15
CA LEU A 270 2.58 -2.52 13.95
C LEU A 270 4.01 -2.16 13.49
N ILE A 271 4.32 -0.86 13.48
CA ILE A 271 5.63 -0.35 13.05
C ILE A 271 6.71 -0.65 14.08
N ASN A 272 6.49 -0.29 15.35
CA ASN A 272 7.54 -0.34 16.37
C ASN A 272 7.73 -1.73 16.96
N THR A 273 6.64 -2.48 17.16
CA THR A 273 6.70 -3.79 17.79
C THR A 273 6.95 -4.86 16.74
N ILE A 274 6.18 -4.88 15.64
CA ILE A 274 6.29 -5.97 14.65
C ILE A 274 7.40 -5.66 13.64
N GLY A 275 7.53 -4.40 13.23
CA GLY A 275 8.48 -3.99 12.19
C GLY A 275 7.87 -4.01 10.79
N ILE A 276 6.55 -3.84 10.68
CA ILE A 276 5.87 -3.74 9.39
C ILE A 276 5.75 -2.27 9.01
N PRO A 277 6.26 -1.85 7.84
CA PRO A 277 6.01 -0.52 7.32
C PRO A 277 4.52 -0.25 7.09
N VAL A 278 4.04 0.91 7.51
CA VAL A 278 2.63 1.32 7.34
C VAL A 278 2.57 2.70 6.68
N VAL A 279 1.81 2.79 5.58
CA VAL A 279 1.55 4.05 4.87
C VAL A 279 0.09 4.42 5.05
N LEU A 280 -0.17 5.67 5.44
CA LEU A 280 -1.52 6.18 5.62
C LEU A 280 -1.87 7.10 4.45
N VAL A 281 -3.02 6.88 3.81
CA VAL A 281 -3.49 7.70 2.69
C VAL A 281 -4.84 8.32 3.07
N GLY A 282 -5.01 9.60 2.78
CA GLY A 282 -6.29 10.24 2.97
C GLY A 282 -6.34 11.72 2.65
N THR A 283 -7.44 12.35 3.04
CA THR A 283 -7.66 13.78 2.80
C THR A 283 -7.04 14.67 3.88
N TYR A 284 -6.92 15.97 3.59
CA TYR A 284 -6.52 16.98 4.60
C TYR A 284 -7.34 16.95 5.90
N LYS A 285 -8.56 16.40 5.90
CA LYS A 285 -9.33 16.21 7.14
C LYS A 285 -8.59 15.35 8.17
N ALA A 286 -7.80 14.38 7.70
CA ALA A 286 -7.00 13.52 8.57
C ALA A 286 -5.86 14.27 9.26
N TRP A 287 -5.45 15.45 8.78
CA TRP A 287 -4.34 16.21 9.35
C TRP A 287 -4.52 16.48 10.85
N SER A 288 -5.75 16.77 11.29
CA SER A 288 -6.06 17.10 12.68
C SER A 288 -5.89 15.94 13.65
N ILE A 289 -6.08 14.70 13.19
CA ILE A 289 -5.99 13.50 14.02
C ILE A 289 -4.59 12.88 13.99
N LEU A 290 -3.77 13.20 13.00
CA LEU A 290 -2.39 12.71 12.86
C LEU A 290 -1.47 13.44 13.85
N GLY A 291 -1.66 13.14 15.14
CA GLY A 291 -1.06 13.77 16.32
C GLY A 291 0.47 13.67 16.43
N SER A 292 1.01 14.08 17.58
CA SER A 292 2.45 14.14 17.90
C SER A 292 3.16 12.78 17.89
N GLU A 293 2.49 11.70 18.27
CA GLU A 293 3.10 10.35 18.34
C GLU A 293 3.35 9.75 16.96
N PHE A 294 2.38 9.85 16.05
CA PHE A 294 2.61 9.49 14.65
C PHE A 294 3.64 10.46 14.01
N ARG A 295 3.77 11.69 14.50
CA ARG A 295 4.81 12.65 14.10
C ARG A 295 6.23 12.15 14.40
N GLN A 296 6.42 11.36 15.47
CA GLN A 296 7.72 10.76 15.80
C GLN A 296 8.07 9.60 14.88
N ILE A 297 7.09 8.77 14.52
CA ILE A 297 7.23 7.71 13.51
C ILE A 297 7.66 8.33 12.16
N ARG A 298 7.08 9.48 11.80
CA ARG A 298 7.43 10.24 10.59
C ARG A 298 8.82 10.88 10.62
N ARG A 299 9.34 11.24 11.79
CA ARG A 299 10.69 11.83 11.96
C ARG A 299 11.80 10.80 11.87
N GLY A 300 11.55 9.55 12.25
CA GLY A 300 12.53 8.46 12.19
C GLY A 300 12.91 8.03 10.77
N THR A 301 12.10 8.38 9.77
CA THR A 301 12.27 7.92 8.38
C THR A 301 13.12 8.84 7.52
N GLY A 302 13.26 10.11 7.90
CA GLY A 302 13.83 11.16 7.04
C GLY A 302 13.03 11.44 5.76
N GLN A 303 11.88 10.78 5.55
CA GLN A 303 11.06 10.92 4.34
C GLN A 303 9.97 12.00 4.49
N GLY A 304 9.50 12.31 5.71
CA GLY A 304 8.49 13.36 5.92
C GLY A 304 7.07 13.03 5.42
N ASP A 305 6.12 13.95 5.67
CA ASP A 305 4.74 13.87 5.14
C ASP A 305 4.73 14.22 3.64
N PHE A 306 3.95 13.48 2.84
CA PHE A 306 3.75 13.75 1.42
C PHE A 306 2.43 14.49 1.23
N VAL A 307 2.50 15.79 0.95
CA VAL A 307 1.33 16.64 0.76
C VAL A 307 1.12 16.90 -0.72
N TRP A 308 0.02 16.39 -1.25
CA TRP A 308 -0.38 16.56 -2.63
C TRP A 308 -1.43 17.67 -2.72
N ASP A 309 -0.93 18.88 -3.04
CA ASP A 309 -1.76 20.06 -3.23
C ASP A 309 -2.15 20.27 -4.70
N ARG A 310 -2.99 21.27 -4.95
CA ARG A 310 -3.38 21.66 -6.31
C ARG A 310 -2.18 22.16 -7.09
N MET A 311 -1.94 21.55 -8.24
CA MET A 311 -0.97 22.04 -9.23
C MET A 311 -1.31 23.48 -9.61
N GLN A 312 -0.29 24.32 -9.72
CA GLN A 312 -0.45 25.70 -10.18
C GLN A 312 -0.41 25.74 -11.71
N PRO A 313 -1.08 26.70 -12.37
CA PRO A 313 -1.10 26.76 -13.84
C PRO A 313 0.28 26.93 -14.50
N ASP A 314 1.24 27.49 -13.78
CA ASP A 314 2.62 27.71 -14.20
C ASP A 314 3.56 26.53 -13.90
N ASP A 315 3.04 25.48 -13.25
CA ASP A 315 3.78 24.25 -12.93
C ASP A 315 4.07 23.43 -14.21
N GLU A 316 5.29 22.89 -14.31
CA GLU A 316 5.69 22.01 -15.42
C GLU A 316 4.86 20.73 -15.44
N ASP A 317 4.57 20.16 -14.27
CA ASP A 317 3.73 18.96 -14.14
C ASP A 317 2.29 19.23 -14.65
N TRP A 318 1.78 20.45 -14.41
CA TRP A 318 0.48 20.88 -14.94
C TRP A 318 0.49 21.04 -16.45
N GLN A 319 1.53 21.67 -17.00
CA GLN A 319 1.68 21.85 -18.44
C GLN A 319 1.75 20.50 -19.15
N LEU A 320 2.54 19.56 -18.62
CA LEU A 320 2.66 18.21 -19.16
C LEU A 320 1.31 17.48 -19.16
N LEU A 321 0.54 17.56 -18.07
CA LEU A 321 -0.79 16.96 -17.99
C LEU A 321 -1.73 17.56 -19.05
N VAL A 322 -1.77 18.89 -19.15
CA VAL A 322 -2.65 19.57 -20.11
C VAL A 322 -2.26 19.23 -21.54
N GLU A 323 -0.98 19.20 -21.88
CA GLU A 323 -0.48 18.82 -23.20
C GLU A 323 -0.87 17.38 -23.57
N ALA A 324 -0.69 16.44 -22.64
CA ALA A 324 -1.10 15.05 -22.83
C ALA A 324 -2.60 14.93 -23.07
N LEU A 325 -3.43 15.58 -22.25
CA LEU A 325 -4.89 15.56 -22.41
C LEU A 325 -5.33 16.24 -23.72
N TRP A 326 -4.64 17.31 -24.12
CA TRP A 326 -4.99 18.09 -25.32
C TRP A 326 -4.80 17.32 -26.62
N ALA A 327 -3.99 16.25 -26.62
CA ALA A 327 -3.87 15.35 -27.76
C ALA A 327 -5.19 14.62 -28.08
N TYR A 328 -6.05 14.40 -27.07
CA TYR A 328 -7.29 13.61 -27.17
C TYR A 328 -8.51 14.46 -27.54
N GLN A 329 -8.43 15.11 -28.70
CA GLN A 329 -9.51 15.96 -29.23
C GLN A 329 -10.44 15.18 -30.15
N TYR A 330 -11.61 14.79 -29.64
CA TYR A 330 -12.71 14.17 -30.39
C TYR A 330 -13.68 15.21 -30.97
N VAL A 331 -13.14 16.31 -31.50
CA VAL A 331 -13.90 17.36 -32.19
C VAL A 331 -13.58 17.35 -33.69
N GLN A 332 -14.54 17.78 -34.51
CA GLN A 332 -14.36 17.82 -35.98
C GLN A 332 -13.28 18.83 -36.40
N HIS A 333 -13.13 19.91 -35.64
CA HIS A 333 -12.14 20.96 -35.88
C HIS A 333 -11.24 21.07 -34.65
N PRO A 334 -10.18 20.24 -34.55
CA PRO A 334 -9.23 20.32 -33.44
C PRO A 334 -8.45 21.63 -33.47
N CYS A 335 -8.05 22.12 -32.31
CA CYS A 335 -7.25 23.33 -32.16
C CYS A 335 -5.90 23.03 -31.48
N LYS A 336 -4.93 23.90 -31.73
CA LYS A 336 -3.64 23.86 -31.04
C LYS A 336 -3.83 24.34 -29.60
N LEU A 337 -3.08 23.75 -28.67
CA LEU A 337 -3.01 24.26 -27.30
C LEU A 337 -2.36 25.65 -27.35
N THR A 338 -3.01 26.63 -26.73
CA THR A 338 -2.51 28.01 -26.58
C THR A 338 -2.11 28.22 -25.13
N LYS A 339 -0.98 28.92 -24.90
CA LYS A 339 -0.52 29.30 -23.57
C LYS A 339 -1.45 30.33 -22.92
#